data_AF-A0A6I3UH16-F1
#
_entry.id   AF-A0A6I3UH16-F1
#
_cell.length_a   1.000
_cell.length_b   1.000
_cell.length_c   1.000
_cell.angle_alpha   90.00
_cell.angle_beta   90.00
_cell.angle_gamma   90.00
#
_symmetry.space_group_name_H-M   'P 1'
#
loop_
_entity.id
_entity.type
_entity.pdbx_description
1 polymer ?
#
loop_
_entity_poly.entity_id
_entity_poly.type
_entity_poly.pdbx_seq_one_letter_code
_entity_poly.pdbx_strand_id
1 'polypeptide(L)'
;MYNDVIERISLYEFIGDIFYSKIISCCIVAKDLSKNTMKLDVIFFEDKNKRSAVLGLRRDKSGVFKPVTLHFTSAKKYAKVRKTDVKEMKWL
;
A
#
# COMPACT_ATOMS: atom_id res chain seq x y z
N MET A 1 -17.29 -0.11 16.12
CA MET A 1 -18.02 -0.82 15.03
C MET A 1 -18.38 0.11 13.88
N TYR A 2 -19.22 1.14 14.07
CA TYR A 2 -19.57 2.09 12.98
C TYR A 2 -18.36 2.87 12.44
N ASN A 3 -17.56 3.47 13.34
CA ASN A 3 -16.38 4.24 12.96
C ASN A 3 -15.32 3.37 12.24
N ASP A 4 -15.16 2.11 12.64
CA ASP A 4 -14.20 1.18 12.01
C ASP A 4 -14.60 0.86 10.57
N VAL A 5 -15.91 0.76 10.29
CA VAL A 5 -16.43 0.55 8.93
C VAL A 5 -16.20 1.79 8.08
N ILE A 6 -16.50 2.99 8.60
CA ILE A 6 -16.23 4.25 7.89
C ILE A 6 -14.74 4.40 7.55
N GLU A 7 -13.86 4.10 8.51
CA GLU A 7 -12.42 4.17 8.27
C GLU A 7 -11.96 3.20 7.18
N ARG A 8 -12.55 2.01 7.09
CA ARG A 8 -12.23 1.07 6.01
C ARG A 8 -12.77 1.52 4.66
N ILE A 9 -13.96 2.15 4.64
CA ILE A 9 -14.54 2.69 3.42
C ILE A 9 -13.68 3.83 2.87
N SER A 10 -13.15 4.72 3.73
CA SER A 10 -12.29 5.82 3.27
C SER A 10 -10.96 5.37 2.66
N LEU A 11 -10.53 4.12 2.90
CA LEU A 11 -9.34 3.54 2.25
C LEU A 11 -9.60 3.15 0.77
N TYR A 12 -10.85 3.10 0.30
CA TYR A 12 -11.12 2.84 -1.11
C TYR A 12 -10.71 4.00 -2.03
N GLU A 13 -10.81 5.24 -1.54
CA GLU A 13 -10.28 6.41 -2.26
C GLU A 13 -8.78 6.24 -2.54
N PHE A 14 -8.03 5.79 -1.53
CA PHE A 14 -6.60 5.52 -1.64
C PHE A 14 -6.26 4.43 -2.67
N ILE A 15 -7.12 3.41 -2.85
CA ILE A 15 -6.98 2.44 -3.94
C ILE A 15 -7.15 3.12 -5.30
N GLY A 16 -8.16 3.98 -5.44
CA GLY A 16 -8.36 4.80 -6.63
C GLY A 16 -7.16 5.70 -6.94
N ASP A 17 -6.53 6.25 -5.90
CA ASP A 17 -5.38 7.14 -6.02
C ASP A 17 -4.12 6.46 -6.56
N ILE A 18 -3.92 5.19 -6.23
CA ILE A 18 -2.81 4.38 -6.73
C ILE A 18 -3.05 3.97 -8.18
N PHE A 19 -4.25 3.45 -8.45
CA PHE A 19 -4.50 2.60 -9.61
C PHE A 19 -5.22 3.30 -10.76
N TYR A 20 -6.10 4.24 -10.44
CA TYR A 20 -6.92 4.94 -11.42
C TYR A 20 -6.36 6.34 -11.71
N SER A 21 -6.25 7.20 -10.70
CA SER A 21 -5.74 8.56 -10.88
C SER A 21 -4.21 8.63 -10.92
N LYS A 22 -3.52 7.60 -10.40
CA LYS A 22 -2.05 7.46 -10.37
C LYS A 22 -1.35 8.63 -9.65
N ILE A 23 -2.05 9.28 -8.72
CA ILE A 23 -1.49 10.33 -7.86
C ILE A 23 -0.42 9.73 -6.94
N ILE A 24 -0.64 8.50 -6.48
CA ILE A 24 0.29 7.77 -5.62
C ILE A 24 1.14 6.84 -6.50
N SER A 25 2.32 7.33 -6.86
CA SER A 25 3.24 6.67 -7.81
C SER A 25 4.50 6.08 -7.17
N CYS A 26 4.60 6.08 -5.84
CA CYS A 26 5.73 5.49 -5.11
C CYS A 26 5.28 4.29 -4.28
N CYS A 27 6.14 3.29 -4.19
CA CYS A 27 5.91 2.11 -3.37
C CYS A 27 7.17 1.67 -2.62
N ILE A 28 7.01 0.73 -1.71
CA ILE A 28 8.09 0.01 -1.05
C ILE A 28 8.09 -1.41 -1.59
N VAL A 29 9.26 -1.92 -1.95
CA VAL A 29 9.44 -3.31 -2.38
C VAL A 29 9.98 -4.16 -1.24
N ALA A 30 9.70 -5.46 -1.25
CA ALA A 30 10.04 -6.37 -0.16
C ALA A 30 11.49 -6.29 0.32
N LYS A 31 12.45 -6.14 -0.60
CA LYS A 31 13.89 -6.04 -0.28
C LYS A 31 14.26 -4.83 0.58
N ASP A 32 13.43 -3.79 0.58
CA ASP A 32 13.68 -2.56 1.33
C ASP A 32 13.04 -2.61 2.74
N LEU A 33 12.25 -3.65 3.04
CA LEU A 33 11.64 -3.84 4.36
C LEU A 33 12.62 -4.52 5.32
N SER A 34 12.81 -3.92 6.49
CA SER A 34 13.58 -4.54 7.58
C SER A 34 12.87 -5.76 8.18
N LYS A 35 11.53 -5.78 8.17
CA LYS A 35 10.69 -6.89 8.61
C LYS A 35 9.47 -7.02 7.69
N ASN A 36 9.23 -8.22 7.19
CA ASN A 36 8.13 -8.52 6.28
C ASN A 36 7.27 -9.70 6.77
N THR A 37 6.62 -9.53 7.93
CA THR A 37 5.81 -10.59 8.56
C THR A 37 4.60 -11.01 7.73
N MET A 38 4.04 -10.09 6.95
CA MET A 38 2.88 -10.32 6.09
C MET A 38 3.25 -10.91 4.72
N LYS A 39 4.54 -11.15 4.45
CA LYS A 39 5.05 -11.66 3.16
C LYS A 39 4.48 -10.85 1.97
N LEU A 40 4.63 -9.52 2.06
CA LEU A 40 4.23 -8.57 1.02
C LEU A 40 5.36 -8.37 0.03
N ASP A 41 5.05 -8.25 -1.25
CA ASP A 41 6.03 -7.98 -2.29
C ASP A 41 6.14 -6.49 -2.62
N VAL A 42 5.01 -5.79 -2.57
CA VAL A 42 4.88 -4.36 -2.84
C VAL A 42 3.94 -3.74 -1.82
N ILE A 43 4.28 -2.55 -1.33
CA ILE A 43 3.46 -1.77 -0.41
C ILE A 43 3.29 -0.37 -0.97
N PHE A 44 2.06 0.05 -1.20
CA PHE A 44 1.70 1.45 -1.37
C PHE A 44 1.31 2.02 -0.01
N PHE A 45 1.70 3.27 0.24
CA PHE A 45 1.32 3.97 1.44
C PHE A 45 1.21 5.47 1.19
N GLU A 46 0.39 6.13 1.99
CA GLU A 46 0.25 7.59 2.02
C GLU A 46 0.06 8.03 3.47
N ASP A 47 0.83 9.03 3.89
CA ASP A 47 0.72 9.59 5.23
C ASP A 47 -0.45 10.58 5.33
N LYS A 48 -1.42 10.28 6.19
CA LYS A 48 -2.55 11.14 6.55
C LYS A 48 -2.46 11.47 8.05
N ASN A 49 -1.97 12.67 8.38
CA ASN A 49 -1.73 13.12 9.75
C ASN A 49 -0.80 12.17 10.53
N LYS A 50 -1.29 11.54 11.61
CA LYS A 50 -0.52 10.61 12.46
C LYS A 50 -0.56 9.16 11.98
N ARG A 51 -1.30 8.86 10.90
CA ARG A 51 -1.49 7.52 10.36
C ARG A 51 -1.05 7.46 8.89
N SER A 52 -0.73 6.28 8.39
CA SER A 52 -0.62 6.04 6.94
C SER A 52 -1.70 5.08 6.50
N ALA A 53 -2.35 5.37 5.37
CA ALA A 53 -3.07 4.37 4.60
C ALA A 53 -2.05 3.40 4.00
N VAL A 54 -2.34 2.10 4.00
CA VAL A 54 -1.44 1.06 3.50
C VAL A 54 -2.21 0.06 2.66
N LEU A 55 -1.74 -0.17 1.44
CA LEU A 55 -2.16 -1.26 0.59
C LEU A 55 -0.96 -2.18 0.35
N GLY A 56 -1.05 -3.40 0.85
CA GLY A 56 -0.05 -4.44 0.62
C GLY A 56 -0.49 -5.39 -0.49
N LEU A 57 0.42 -5.63 -1.42
CA LEU A 57 0.25 -6.59 -2.52
C LEU A 57 1.21 -7.77 -2.34
N ARG A 58 0.75 -8.96 -2.74
CA ARG A 58 1.59 -10.15 -2.87
C ARG A 58 1.60 -10.62 -4.32
N ARG A 59 2.76 -11.03 -4.81
CA ARG A 59 2.94 -11.66 -6.10
C ARG A 59 2.53 -13.12 -6.02
N ASP A 60 1.67 -13.56 -6.91
CA ASP A 60 1.34 -14.97 -7.05
C ASP A 60 2.35 -15.72 -7.94
N LYS A 61 2.12 -17.03 -8.13
CA LYS A 61 3.02 -17.88 -8.93
C LYS A 61 3.10 -17.48 -10.40
N SER A 62 2.07 -16.80 -10.94
CA SER A 62 2.05 -16.28 -12.30
C SER A 62 2.73 -14.92 -12.44
N GLY A 63 3.25 -14.35 -11.35
CA GLY A 63 3.90 -13.05 -11.36
C GLY A 63 2.93 -11.86 -11.20
N VAL A 64 1.65 -12.12 -10.92
CA VAL A 64 0.61 -11.10 -10.79
C VAL A 64 0.51 -10.62 -9.35
N PHE A 65 0.41 -9.31 -9.15
CA PHE A 65 0.24 -8.72 -7.84
C PHE A 65 -1.23 -8.71 -7.43
N LYS A 66 -1.53 -9.25 -6.25
CA LYS A 66 -2.88 -9.31 -5.67
C LYS A 66 -2.92 -8.55 -4.36
N PRO A 67 -3.97 -7.75 -4.10
CA PRO A 67 -4.14 -7.09 -2.81
C PRO A 67 -4.37 -8.11 -1.70
N VAL A 68 -3.63 -7.97 -0.61
CA VAL A 68 -3.71 -8.88 0.54
C VAL A 68 -3.97 -8.16 1.86
N THR A 69 -3.76 -6.84 1.92
CA THR A 69 -4.10 -6.05 3.10
C THR A 69 -4.39 -4.60 2.74
N LEU A 70 -5.39 -4.03 3.41
CA LEU A 70 -5.74 -2.62 3.37
C LEU A 70 -6.05 -2.17 4.80
N HIS A 71 -5.23 -1.28 5.35
CA HIS A 71 -5.37 -0.82 6.73
C HIS A 71 -4.66 0.51 6.98
N PHE A 72 -4.97 1.13 8.12
CA PHE A 72 -4.17 2.22 8.66
C PHE A 72 -3.06 1.69 9.57
N THR A 73 -1.89 2.33 9.52
CA THR A 73 -0.78 2.12 10.47
C THR A 73 -0.28 3.47 10.98
N SER A 74 0.67 3.48 11.92
CA SER A 74 1.37 4.72 12.29
C SER A 74 2.22 5.24 11.12
N ALA A 75 2.20 6.56 10.90
CA ALA A 75 3.06 7.26 9.92
C ALA A 75 4.55 6.97 10.08
N LYS A 76 4.98 6.62 11.30
CA LYS A 76 6.38 6.31 11.59
C LYS A 76 6.86 4.98 11.01
N LYS A 77 5.94 4.06 10.67
CA LYS A 77 6.29 2.68 10.28
C LYS A 77 7.17 2.62 9.04
N TYR A 78 6.89 3.49 8.05
CA TYR A 78 7.58 3.48 6.76
C TYR A 78 8.34 4.78 6.45
N ALA A 79 8.32 5.76 7.36
CA ALA A 79 8.95 7.05 7.18
C ALA A 79 10.42 6.96 6.72
N LYS A 80 11.20 6.01 7.27
CA LYS A 80 12.63 5.83 6.96
C LYS A 80 12.94 4.71 5.97
N VAL A 81 11.93 4.10 5.35
CA VAL A 81 12.13 3.03 4.36
C VAL A 81 12.40 3.64 2.98
N ARG A 82 13.21 3.00 2.14
CA ARG A 82 13.43 3.44 0.76
C ARG A 82 12.13 3.34 -0.03
N LYS A 83 11.85 4.34 -0.87
CA LYS A 83 10.71 4.37 -1.78
C LYS A 83 11.22 4.17 -3.20
N THR A 84 10.42 3.50 -4.02
CA THR A 84 10.68 3.21 -5.43
C THR A 84 9.56 3.80 -6.26
N ASP A 85 9.92 4.58 -7.27
CA ASP A 85 8.96 5.13 -8.22
C ASP A 85 8.42 4.03 -9.13
N VAL A 86 7.11 4.02 -9.32
CA VAL A 86 6.43 3.16 -10.28
C VAL A 86 6.38 3.89 -11.63
N LYS A 87 7.03 3.31 -12.64
CA LYS A 87 7.03 3.87 -14.00
C LYS A 87 5.83 3.42 -14.83
N GLU A 88 5.36 2.20 -14.60
CA GLU A 88 4.25 1.63 -15.35
C GLU A 88 3.47 0.64 -14.47
N MET A 89 2.15 0.57 -14.68
CA MET A 89 1.26 -0.45 -14.13
C MET A 89 0.37 -0.98 -15.26
N LYS A 90 0.25 -2.31 -15.35
CA LYS A 90 -0.62 -2.98 -16.33
C LYS A 90 -1.66 -3.81 -15.59
N TRP A 91 -2.91 -3.65 -15.97
CA TRP A 91 -4.03 -4.50 -15.54
C TRP A 91 -4.09 -5.72 -16.45
N LEU A 92 -4.44 -6.87 -15.86
CA LEU A 92 -4.72 -8.10 -16.58
C LEU A 92 -6.22 -8.33 -16.67
#